data_AF-A0A8X6IWM6-F1
#
_entry.id   AF-A0A8X6IWM6-F1
#
_cell.length_a   1.000
_cell.length_b   1.000
_cell.length_c   1.000
_cell.angle_alpha   90.00
_cell.angle_beta   90.00
_cell.angle_gamma   90.00
#
_symmetry.space_group_name_H-M   'P 1'
#
loop_
_entity.id
_entity.type
_entity.pdbx_description
1 polymer ?
#
loop_
_entity_poly.entity_id
_entity_poly.type
_entity_poly.pdbx_seq_one_letter_code
_entity_poly.pdbx_strand_id
1 'polypeptide(L)'
;MITPPPKGAPHSLRNAALSVIVQENWISDQLKTFRDLEIFSLIDSKEESEVSENQIMKNFELDIKYDEKFKRYRVELPWKLEGRELKVNREIAEKKITRLIKPFQKNPHLILEYREVLQNYLEQEREVIRKDRPSSQLRIVYDASSHDANSPSLNSYPEIFDIFLSFGLNAVAFTADIKQAFLQIMLNEEDRDVTKFLFSNALSYGSQPPSVYRFTRVLFGVSSGHFLLSATVKHHLKKYLEKYTHIVNFLNENIYVDDIIGCQPFLNQALRITLEAIKIFEDASISLHKWQN
;
A
#
# COMPACT_ATOMS: atom_id res chain seq x y z
N MET A 1 41.78 -5.94 -22.99
CA MET A 1 42.85 -4.93 -23.11
C MET A 1 42.19 -3.56 -23.20
N ILE A 2 42.61 -2.59 -22.35
CA ILE A 2 42.48 -1.12 -22.53
C ILE A 2 41.04 -0.59 -22.26
N THR A 3 40.71 0.33 -21.34
CA THR A 3 41.40 1.43 -20.61
C THR A 3 40.55 1.88 -19.40
N PRO A 4 41.10 2.55 -18.37
CA PRO A 4 40.29 3.11 -17.28
C PRO A 4 39.67 4.47 -17.68
N PRO A 5 38.51 4.86 -17.11
CA PRO A 5 37.88 6.14 -17.41
C PRO A 5 38.59 7.31 -16.69
N PRO A 6 38.42 8.56 -17.17
CA PRO A 6 39.15 9.71 -16.67
C PRO A 6 38.67 10.12 -15.27
N LYS A 7 39.62 10.55 -14.42
CA LYS A 7 39.34 11.18 -13.12
C LYS A 7 38.87 12.62 -13.35
N GLY A 8 37.65 12.96 -12.92
CA GLY A 8 37.21 14.36 -12.86
C GLY A 8 35.71 14.67 -12.98
N ALA A 9 34.79 13.85 -12.47
CA ALA A 9 33.36 14.20 -12.41
C ALA A 9 32.93 14.49 -10.95
N PRO A 10 32.10 15.52 -10.71
CA PRO A 10 31.72 15.98 -9.38
C PRO A 10 30.98 14.92 -8.55
N HIS A 11 31.23 14.94 -7.25
CA HIS A 11 30.93 13.87 -6.28
C HIS A 11 29.43 13.65 -5.94
N SER A 12 28.47 14.26 -6.64
CA SER A 12 27.04 14.25 -6.29
C SER A 12 26.12 13.46 -7.22
N LEU A 13 26.65 12.65 -8.15
CA LEU A 13 25.85 11.84 -9.09
C LEU A 13 26.20 10.34 -9.09
N ARG A 14 26.91 9.84 -8.06
CA ARG A 14 27.49 8.47 -8.07
C ARG A 14 26.60 7.32 -7.58
N ASN A 15 25.36 7.54 -7.14
CA ASN A 15 24.52 6.47 -6.57
C ASN A 15 23.22 6.19 -7.35
N ALA A 16 23.26 6.22 -8.68
CA ALA A 16 22.19 5.65 -9.52
C ALA A 16 22.79 4.83 -10.66
N ALA A 17 23.61 3.83 -10.33
CA ALA A 17 24.01 2.81 -11.29
C ALA A 17 22.84 1.82 -11.45
N LEU A 18 21.93 2.12 -12.39
CA LEU A 18 20.91 1.18 -12.87
C LEU A 18 21.61 0.04 -13.63
N SER A 19 21.88 -1.07 -12.95
CA SER A 19 22.38 -2.31 -13.55
C SER A 19 21.21 -3.19 -13.97
N VAL A 20 21.00 -3.35 -15.28
CA VAL A 20 20.01 -4.23 -15.89
C VAL A 20 20.63 -5.62 -16.05
N ILE A 21 20.10 -6.63 -15.37
CA ILE A 21 20.51 -8.04 -15.50
C ILE A 21 19.23 -8.86 -15.67
N VAL A 22 19.25 -9.82 -16.60
CA VAL A 22 18.11 -10.65 -16.99
C VAL A 22 18.22 -12.01 -16.29
N GLN A 23 17.22 -12.44 -15.51
CA GLN A 23 17.10 -13.82 -15.02
C GLN A 23 15.72 -14.42 -15.32
N GLU A 24 15.69 -15.38 -16.25
CA GLU A 24 14.47 -15.94 -16.87
C GLU A 24 13.58 -16.80 -15.93
N ASN A 25 14.09 -17.29 -14.79
CA ASN A 25 13.43 -18.38 -14.06
C ASN A 25 12.51 -17.95 -12.90
N TRP A 26 12.76 -16.83 -12.22
CA TRP A 26 11.94 -16.37 -11.08
C TRP A 26 10.60 -15.74 -11.50
N ILE A 27 10.62 -15.00 -12.61
CA ILE A 27 9.45 -14.31 -13.16
C ILE A 27 8.36 -15.33 -13.55
N SER A 28 8.74 -16.53 -14.01
CA SER A 28 7.78 -17.57 -14.45
C SER A 28 6.86 -18.06 -13.34
N ASP A 29 7.35 -18.21 -12.10
CA ASP A 29 6.57 -18.73 -10.98
C ASP A 29 5.61 -17.70 -10.40
N GLN A 30 6.03 -16.43 -10.30
CA GLN A 30 5.11 -15.34 -9.96
C GLN A 30 4.02 -15.18 -11.03
N LEU A 31 4.39 -15.24 -12.32
CA LEU A 31 3.44 -15.15 -13.44
C LEU A 31 2.38 -16.26 -13.44
N LYS A 32 2.71 -17.47 -12.98
CA LYS A 32 1.73 -18.55 -12.84
C LYS A 32 0.70 -18.24 -11.75
N THR A 33 1.17 -17.83 -10.56
CA THR A 33 0.26 -17.43 -9.47
C THR A 33 -0.65 -16.28 -9.88
N PHE A 34 -0.16 -15.33 -10.68
CA PHE A 34 -0.97 -14.21 -11.18
C PHE A 34 -2.03 -14.64 -12.20
N ARG A 35 -1.72 -15.56 -13.12
CA ARG A 35 -2.71 -16.09 -14.08
C ARG A 35 -3.83 -16.91 -13.41
N ASP A 36 -3.49 -17.64 -12.35
CA ASP A 36 -4.48 -18.42 -11.60
C ASP A 36 -5.47 -17.51 -10.84
N LEU A 37 -5.02 -16.33 -10.39
CA LEU A 37 -5.87 -15.30 -9.77
C LEU A 37 -6.79 -14.59 -10.79
N GLU A 38 -6.31 -14.34 -12.01
CA GLU A 38 -7.07 -13.71 -13.10
C GLU A 38 -8.32 -14.53 -13.48
N ILE A 39 -8.21 -15.87 -13.49
CA ILE A 39 -9.33 -16.77 -13.79
C ILE A 39 -10.38 -16.75 -12.66
N PHE A 40 -9.95 -16.60 -11.40
CA PHE A 40 -10.85 -16.59 -10.25
C PHE A 40 -11.73 -15.34 -10.22
N SER A 41 -11.17 -14.17 -10.52
CA SER A 41 -11.90 -12.89 -10.53
C SER A 41 -12.93 -12.74 -11.64
N LEU A 42 -12.85 -13.55 -12.71
CA LEU A 42 -13.81 -13.54 -13.82
C LEU A 42 -15.10 -14.31 -13.52
N ILE A 43 -15.14 -15.12 -12.46
CA ILE A 43 -16.21 -16.11 -12.24
C ILE A 43 -17.27 -15.62 -11.23
N ASP A 44 -16.96 -14.66 -10.34
CA ASP A 44 -17.90 -14.23 -9.29
C ASP A 44 -18.59 -12.88 -9.58
N SER A 45 -19.85 -12.98 -10.02
CA SER A 45 -20.97 -12.01 -9.90
C SER A 45 -20.85 -10.62 -10.53
N LYS A 46 -21.51 -10.39 -11.68
CA LYS A 46 -21.38 -9.17 -12.49
C LYS A 46 -22.59 -8.24 -12.67
N GLU A 47 -23.75 -8.44 -12.02
CA GLU A 47 -24.94 -7.63 -12.38
C GLU A 47 -25.53 -6.75 -11.26
N GLU A 48 -25.29 -7.02 -9.96
CA GLU A 48 -25.76 -6.14 -8.86
C GLU A 48 -24.66 -5.24 -8.26
N SER A 49 -23.39 -5.49 -8.57
CA SER A 49 -22.21 -4.79 -8.03
C SER A 49 -21.90 -3.44 -8.69
N GLU A 50 -22.10 -3.31 -10.00
CA GLU A 50 -21.63 -2.13 -10.78
C GLU A 50 -22.28 -0.79 -10.37
N VAL A 51 -23.55 -0.80 -9.96
CA VAL A 51 -24.27 0.44 -9.59
C VAL A 51 -23.75 1.02 -8.28
N SER A 52 -23.49 0.17 -7.29
CA SER A 52 -22.90 0.56 -6.01
C SER A 52 -21.46 1.02 -6.17
N GLU A 53 -20.68 0.34 -7.01
CA GLU A 53 -19.28 0.67 -7.28
C GLU A 53 -19.11 2.03 -7.96
N ASN A 54 -19.95 2.33 -8.95
CA ASN A 54 -19.96 3.62 -9.63
C ASN A 54 -20.27 4.78 -8.66
N GLN A 55 -21.17 4.58 -7.70
CA GLN A 55 -21.47 5.61 -6.69
C GLN A 55 -20.31 5.79 -5.70
N ILE A 56 -19.67 4.70 -5.27
CA ILE A 56 -18.51 4.75 -4.36
C ILE A 56 -17.33 5.47 -5.03
N MET A 57 -17.07 5.18 -6.31
CA MET A 57 -16.05 5.91 -7.09
C MET A 57 -16.37 7.39 -7.25
N LYS A 58 -17.64 7.76 -7.50
CA LYS A 58 -18.04 9.18 -7.57
C LYS A 58 -17.81 9.91 -6.25
N ASN A 59 -18.21 9.31 -5.13
CA ASN A 59 -17.99 9.90 -3.80
C ASN A 59 -16.49 10.07 -3.55
N PHE A 60 -15.70 9.02 -3.82
CA PHE A 60 -14.25 9.08 -3.69
C PHE A 60 -13.61 10.25 -4.48
N GLU A 61 -14.00 10.44 -5.74
CA GLU A 61 -13.47 11.52 -6.59
C GLU A 61 -13.88 12.92 -6.11
N LEU A 62 -15.00 13.07 -5.40
CA LEU A 62 -15.42 14.33 -4.78
C LEU A 62 -14.63 14.61 -3.49
N ASP A 63 -14.27 13.58 -2.75
CA ASP A 63 -13.71 13.70 -1.40
C ASP A 63 -12.18 13.72 -1.37
N ILE A 64 -11.52 13.04 -2.31
CA ILE A 64 -10.06 12.94 -2.37
C ILE A 64 -9.40 14.33 -2.49
N LYS A 65 -8.44 14.60 -1.60
CA LYS A 65 -7.68 15.86 -1.57
C LYS A 65 -6.21 15.60 -1.39
N TYR A 66 -5.36 16.37 -2.05
CA TYR A 66 -3.93 16.34 -1.79
C TYR A 66 -3.58 17.32 -0.68
N ASP A 67 -3.00 16.81 0.40
CA ASP A 67 -2.57 17.59 1.56
C ASP A 67 -1.13 18.07 1.34
N GLU A 68 -0.98 19.36 1.03
CA GLU A 68 0.33 19.95 0.74
C GLU A 68 1.29 19.97 1.94
N LYS A 69 0.74 19.99 3.16
CA LYS A 69 1.55 20.01 4.40
C LYS A 69 2.20 18.65 4.63
N PHE A 70 1.43 17.58 4.45
CA PHE A 70 1.93 16.22 4.65
C PHE A 70 2.44 15.55 3.37
N LYS A 71 2.24 16.20 2.21
CA LYS A 71 2.59 15.71 0.87
C LYS A 71 1.98 14.34 0.58
N ARG A 72 0.66 14.21 0.82
CA ARG A 72 -0.09 12.96 0.70
C ARG A 72 -1.52 13.19 0.26
N TYR A 73 -2.09 12.21 -0.43
CA TYR A 73 -3.52 12.16 -0.64
C TYR A 73 -4.25 11.81 0.67
N ARG A 74 -5.37 12.48 0.91
CA ARG A 74 -6.31 12.25 2.00
C ARG A 74 -7.63 11.77 1.40
N VAL A 75 -8.15 10.68 1.96
CA VAL A 75 -9.35 9.99 1.48
C VAL A 75 -10.29 9.67 2.63
N GLU A 76 -11.55 9.45 2.30
CA GLU A 76 -12.56 8.90 3.22
C GLU A 76 -12.71 7.39 3.01
N LEU A 77 -13.13 6.68 4.05
CA LEU A 77 -13.53 5.29 3.94
C LEU A 77 -14.81 5.20 3.09
N PRO A 78 -14.96 4.16 2.25
CA PRO A 78 -16.13 4.00 1.41
C PRO A 78 -17.32 3.48 2.23
N TRP A 79 -17.90 4.35 3.04
CA TRP A 79 -19.12 4.08 3.79
C TRP A 79 -20.28 3.79 2.81
N LYS A 80 -21.10 2.78 3.14
CA LYS A 80 -22.42 2.65 2.49
C LYS A 80 -23.27 3.85 2.90
N LEU A 81 -24.18 4.28 2.03
CA LEU A 81 -24.97 5.53 2.14
C LEU A 81 -25.70 5.77 3.47
N GLU A 82 -25.79 4.76 4.35
CA GLU A 82 -26.42 4.85 5.66
C GLU A 82 -25.44 4.45 6.78
N GLY A 83 -24.85 5.46 7.44
CA GLY A 83 -24.18 5.34 8.74
C GLY A 83 -22.65 5.20 8.71
N ARG A 84 -21.96 6.18 9.33
CA ARG A 84 -20.51 6.14 9.66
C ARG A 84 -20.22 5.48 11.01
N GLU A 85 -21.21 4.81 11.61
CA GLU A 85 -21.12 4.36 13.00
C GLU A 85 -20.87 2.85 13.12
N LEU A 86 -19.70 2.50 13.66
CA LEU A 86 -19.40 1.16 14.14
C LEU A 86 -19.50 1.14 15.67
N LYS A 87 -20.05 0.05 16.22
CA LYS A 87 -20.14 -0.12 17.67
C LYS A 87 -18.75 -0.25 18.30
N VAL A 88 -18.59 0.30 19.50
CA VAL A 88 -17.34 0.24 20.26
C VAL A 88 -17.10 -1.18 20.76
N ASN A 89 -16.02 -1.82 20.30
CA ASN A 89 -15.66 -3.21 20.61
C ASN A 89 -14.52 -3.34 21.64
N ARG A 90 -14.41 -2.39 22.58
CA ARG A 90 -13.26 -2.27 23.50
C ARG A 90 -12.99 -3.53 24.32
N GLU A 91 -14.01 -4.18 24.86
CA GLU A 91 -13.84 -5.41 25.65
C GLU A 91 -13.20 -6.55 24.84
N ILE A 92 -13.54 -6.62 23.54
CA ILE A 92 -12.97 -7.61 22.62
C ILE A 92 -11.49 -7.30 22.38
N ALA A 93 -11.14 -6.03 22.17
CA ALA A 93 -9.76 -5.58 22.03
C ALA A 93 -8.93 -5.85 23.30
N GLU A 94 -9.50 -5.61 24.49
CA GLU A 94 -8.85 -5.91 25.77
C GLU A 94 -8.62 -7.43 25.96
N LYS A 95 -9.57 -8.28 25.56
CA LYS A 95 -9.36 -9.75 25.57
C LYS A 95 -8.25 -10.18 24.59
N LYS A 96 -8.16 -9.53 23.41
CA LYS A 96 -7.11 -9.82 22.41
C LYS A 96 -5.72 -9.44 22.90
N ILE A 97 -5.55 -8.26 23.50
CA ILE A 97 -4.23 -7.85 24.01
C ILE A 97 -3.75 -8.77 25.14
N THR A 98 -4.63 -9.22 26.03
CA THR A 98 -4.29 -10.23 27.05
C THR A 98 -3.79 -11.54 26.43
N ARG A 99 -4.37 -11.95 25.30
CA ARG A 99 -3.91 -13.15 24.56
C ARG A 99 -2.55 -12.93 23.92
N LEU A 100 -2.25 -11.73 23.41
CA LEU A 100 -0.97 -11.37 22.79
C LEU A 100 0.19 -11.29 23.81
N ILE A 101 -0.08 -10.96 25.07
CA ILE A 101 0.94 -10.92 26.12
C ILE A 101 1.56 -12.31 26.37
N LYS A 102 0.78 -13.40 26.23
CA LYS A 102 1.29 -14.76 26.45
C LYS A 102 2.43 -15.15 25.49
N PRO A 103 2.32 -14.96 24.16
CA PRO A 103 3.44 -15.08 23.23
C PRO A 103 4.63 -14.17 23.57
N PHE A 104 4.41 -12.92 23.97
CA PHE A 104 5.49 -11.99 24.33
C PHE A 104 6.26 -12.42 25.58
N GLN A 105 5.58 -13.03 26.55
CA GLN A 105 6.24 -13.62 27.73
C GLN A 105 7.11 -14.83 27.35
N LYS A 106 6.66 -15.64 26.39
CA LYS A 106 7.43 -16.79 25.89
C LYS A 106 8.65 -16.36 25.07
N ASN A 107 8.51 -15.30 24.28
CA ASN A 107 9.55 -14.77 23.40
C ASN A 107 9.75 -13.26 23.63
N PRO A 108 10.59 -12.86 24.60
CA PRO A 108 10.82 -11.44 24.91
C PRO A 108 11.36 -10.62 23.73
N HIS A 109 12.02 -11.24 22.76
CA HIS A 109 12.50 -10.55 21.56
C HIS A 109 11.33 -9.99 20.70
N LEU A 110 10.20 -10.71 20.64
CA LEU A 110 9.05 -10.29 19.83
C LEU A 110 8.42 -8.99 20.34
N ILE A 111 8.43 -8.73 21.65
CA ILE A 111 7.92 -7.45 22.17
C ILE A 111 8.85 -6.29 21.82
N LEU A 112 10.16 -6.53 21.72
CA LEU A 112 11.12 -5.50 21.36
C LEU A 112 10.95 -5.12 19.89
N GLU A 113 10.85 -6.11 18.99
CA GLU A 113 10.54 -5.87 17.58
C GLU A 113 9.18 -5.17 17.41
N TYR A 114 8.14 -5.63 18.11
CA TYR A 114 6.82 -5.02 18.03
C TYR A 114 6.82 -3.54 18.48
N ARG A 115 7.57 -3.22 19.54
CA ARG A 115 7.79 -1.84 19.99
C ARG A 115 8.53 -1.01 18.96
N GLU A 116 9.58 -1.56 18.38
CA GLU A 116 10.37 -0.88 17.34
C GLU A 116 9.50 -0.55 16.12
N VAL A 117 8.67 -1.50 15.67
CA VAL A 117 7.74 -1.26 14.56
C VAL A 117 6.73 -0.17 14.88
N LEU A 118 6.13 -0.18 16.07
CA LEU A 118 5.19 0.87 16.47
C LEU A 118 5.89 2.24 16.58
N GLN A 119 7.08 2.28 17.16
CA GLN A 119 7.85 3.51 17.27
C GLN A 119 8.23 4.05 15.88
N ASN A 120 8.60 3.17 14.94
CA ASN A 120 8.82 3.53 13.54
C ASN A 120 7.56 4.15 12.93
N TYR A 121 6.36 3.61 13.16
CA TYR A 121 5.11 4.23 12.68
C TYR A 121 4.86 5.61 13.29
N LEU A 122 5.08 5.79 14.59
CA LEU A 122 4.92 7.08 15.28
C LEU A 122 5.95 8.12 14.79
N GLU A 123 7.18 7.70 14.50
CA GLU A 123 8.21 8.58 13.93
C GLU A 123 7.88 8.95 12.48
N GLN A 124 7.43 7.98 11.67
CA GLN A 124 6.97 8.22 10.30
C GLN A 124 5.76 9.16 10.23
N GLU A 125 4.94 9.24 11.29
CA GLU A 125 3.85 10.20 11.39
C GLU A 125 4.36 11.64 11.65
N ARG A 126 5.47 11.78 12.37
CA ARG A 126 6.07 13.07 12.74
C ARG A 126 7.01 13.64 11.68
N GLU A 127 7.76 12.79 11.00
CA GLU A 127 8.71 13.19 9.95
C GLU A 127 8.05 13.12 8.56
N VAL A 128 7.92 14.27 7.89
CA VAL A 128 7.48 14.35 6.47
C VAL A 128 8.56 13.77 5.53
N ILE A 129 9.82 13.83 5.95
CA ILE A 129 10.98 13.35 5.17
C ILE A 129 11.38 11.97 5.69
N ARG A 130 11.32 10.97 4.81
CA ARG A 130 11.68 9.59 5.14
C ARG A 130 13.18 9.42 5.28
N LYS A 131 13.64 8.85 6.39
CA LYS A 131 14.93 8.16 6.44
C LYS A 131 14.72 6.73 5.98
N ASP A 132 15.52 6.26 5.02
CA ASP A 132 15.48 4.88 4.57
C ASP A 132 15.96 3.95 5.70
N ARG A 133 14.99 3.35 6.40
CA ARG A 133 15.23 2.27 7.37
C ARG A 133 14.91 0.93 6.71
N PRO A 134 15.69 -0.13 6.99
CA PRO A 134 15.37 -1.47 6.53
C PRO A 134 13.99 -1.88 7.05
N SER A 135 13.21 -2.58 6.22
CA SER A 135 11.91 -3.10 6.61
C SER A 135 12.07 -4.12 7.74
N SER A 136 11.33 -3.94 8.84
CA SER A 136 11.25 -4.95 9.89
C SER A 136 10.69 -6.27 9.33
N GLN A 137 11.22 -7.40 9.77
CA GLN A 137 10.66 -8.72 9.41
C GLN A 137 9.26 -8.92 10.03
N LEU A 138 8.96 -8.23 11.13
CA LEU A 138 7.66 -8.20 11.78
C LEU A 138 6.76 -7.12 11.17
N ARG A 139 5.51 -7.49 10.83
CA ARG A 139 4.45 -6.58 10.37
C ARG A 139 3.29 -6.58 11.36
N ILE A 140 2.81 -5.39 11.72
CA ILE A 140 1.59 -5.23 12.50
C ILE A 140 0.41 -5.24 11.52
N VAL A 141 -0.47 -6.24 11.65
CA VAL A 141 -1.71 -6.34 10.86
C VAL A 141 -2.89 -5.90 11.73
N TYR A 142 -3.71 -4.99 11.21
CA TYR A 142 -4.92 -4.57 11.90
C TYR A 142 -6.05 -5.57 11.63
N ASP A 143 -6.69 -6.06 12.69
CA ASP A 143 -7.82 -6.96 12.57
C ASP A 143 -9.12 -6.17 12.38
N ALA A 144 -9.33 -5.74 11.13
CA ALA A 144 -10.53 -5.02 10.69
C ALA A 144 -11.79 -5.88 10.65
N SER A 145 -11.67 -7.20 10.83
CA SER A 145 -12.81 -8.12 10.94
C SER A 145 -13.44 -8.13 12.34
N SER A 146 -12.77 -7.52 13.33
CA SER A 146 -13.23 -7.49 14.72
C SER A 146 -14.50 -6.66 14.90
N HIS A 147 -15.57 -7.28 15.35
CA HIS A 147 -16.87 -6.65 15.60
C HIS A 147 -17.52 -7.23 16.87
N ASP A 148 -18.47 -6.50 17.45
CA ASP A 148 -19.32 -7.01 18.51
C ASP A 148 -20.42 -7.91 17.94
N ALA A 149 -21.02 -8.79 18.75
CA ALA A 149 -22.05 -9.72 18.29
C ALA A 149 -23.21 -8.97 17.59
N ASN A 150 -23.57 -9.40 16.38
CA ASN A 150 -24.60 -8.79 15.53
C ASN A 150 -24.31 -7.33 15.09
N SER A 151 -23.04 -6.93 14.99
CA SER A 151 -22.65 -5.64 14.40
C SER A 151 -21.74 -5.83 13.18
N PRO A 152 -21.81 -4.93 12.17
CA PRO A 152 -20.91 -5.01 11.02
C PRO A 152 -19.45 -4.74 11.46
N SER A 153 -18.51 -5.37 10.75
CA SER A 153 -17.08 -5.09 10.90
C SER A 153 -16.61 -4.07 9.88
N LEU A 154 -15.40 -3.54 10.05
CA LEU A 154 -14.80 -2.66 9.05
C LEU A 154 -14.52 -3.38 7.71
N ASN A 155 -14.43 -4.71 7.71
CA ASN A 155 -14.33 -5.51 6.49
C ASN A 155 -15.67 -5.91 5.88
N SER A 156 -16.79 -5.52 6.48
CA SER A 156 -18.13 -5.79 5.92
C SER A 156 -18.51 -4.84 4.77
N TYR A 157 -17.59 -3.96 4.38
CA TYR A 157 -17.72 -2.99 3.29
C TYR A 157 -17.02 -3.50 2.01
N PRO A 158 -17.56 -3.16 0.83
CA PRO A 158 -17.25 -3.87 -0.41
C PRO A 158 -15.77 -3.81 -0.77
N GLU A 159 -15.27 -4.97 -1.21
CA GLU A 159 -14.00 -5.13 -1.90
C GLU A 159 -14.23 -4.78 -3.37
N ILE A 160 -13.92 -3.54 -3.75
CA ILE A 160 -14.08 -3.10 -5.14
C ILE A 160 -12.73 -3.29 -5.83
N PHE A 161 -12.61 -4.36 -6.62
CA PHE A 161 -11.41 -4.68 -7.40
C PHE A 161 -11.76 -5.04 -8.83
N ASP A 162 -11.43 -4.14 -9.75
CA ASP A 162 -11.18 -4.51 -11.14
C ASP A 162 -9.70 -4.85 -11.29
N ILE A 163 -9.39 -6.13 -11.43
CA ILE A 163 -8.07 -6.62 -11.80
C ILE A 163 -8.03 -6.67 -13.33
N PHE A 164 -7.20 -5.84 -13.94
CA PHE A 164 -6.76 -6.01 -15.32
C PHE A 164 -5.25 -6.11 -15.31
N LEU A 165 -4.73 -7.31 -15.53
CA LEU A 165 -3.30 -7.56 -15.72
C LEU A 165 -3.09 -7.98 -17.17
N SER A 166 -2.70 -7.03 -18.03
CA SER A 166 -2.35 -7.37 -19.42
C SER A 166 -0.84 -7.64 -19.52
N PHE A 167 -0.39 -8.81 -19.03
CA PHE A 167 1.02 -9.18 -19.17
C PHE A 167 1.29 -9.96 -20.46
N GLY A 168 2.00 -9.33 -21.40
CA GLY A 168 2.54 -9.98 -22.60
C GLY A 168 3.91 -10.62 -22.37
N LEU A 169 4.21 -11.71 -23.09
CA LEU A 169 5.54 -12.32 -23.13
C LEU A 169 6.47 -11.48 -24.03
N ASN A 170 6.97 -10.34 -23.54
CA ASN A 170 8.00 -9.56 -24.22
C ASN A 170 9.41 -9.84 -23.64
N ALA A 171 10.46 -9.39 -24.35
CA ALA A 171 11.85 -9.75 -24.06
C ALA A 171 12.44 -9.10 -22.79
N VAL A 172 11.89 -7.97 -22.33
CA VAL A 172 12.40 -7.22 -21.18
C VAL A 172 11.28 -7.02 -20.17
N ALA A 173 11.27 -7.82 -19.12
CA ALA A 173 10.38 -7.65 -17.98
C ALA A 173 11.01 -6.73 -16.91
N PHE A 174 10.18 -6.01 -16.17
CA PHE A 174 10.59 -5.21 -15.01
C PHE A 174 9.46 -5.15 -13.99
N THR A 175 9.81 -4.98 -12.72
CA THR A 175 8.85 -4.79 -11.63
C THR A 175 9.25 -3.60 -10.77
N ALA A 176 8.28 -2.99 -10.10
CA ALA A 176 8.50 -2.01 -9.06
C ALA A 176 7.44 -2.12 -7.98
N ASP A 177 7.84 -1.85 -6.73
CA ASP A 177 6.99 -1.89 -5.54
C ASP A 177 6.72 -0.45 -5.08
N ILE A 178 5.46 -0.10 -4.88
CA ILE A 178 5.04 1.14 -4.23
C ILE A 178 5.31 0.97 -2.74
N LYS A 179 6.47 1.49 -2.29
CA LYS A 179 6.92 1.27 -0.92
C LYS A 179 5.89 1.72 0.08
N GLN A 180 5.44 0.79 0.93
CA GLN A 180 4.45 1.06 1.98
C GLN A 180 3.20 1.76 1.40
N ALA A 181 2.66 1.24 0.30
CA ALA A 181 1.59 1.86 -0.50
C ALA A 181 0.41 2.38 0.33
N PHE A 182 -0.14 1.56 1.21
CA PHE A 182 -1.26 1.95 2.09
C PHE A 182 -0.90 3.11 3.03
N LEU A 183 0.34 3.12 3.56
CA LEU A 183 0.83 4.20 4.41
C LEU A 183 1.12 5.50 3.62
N GLN A 184 1.03 5.49 2.29
CA GLN A 184 1.12 6.71 1.50
C GLN A 184 -0.13 7.57 1.60
N ILE A 185 -1.26 6.97 1.98
CA ILE A 185 -2.59 7.56 1.89
C ILE A 185 -3.08 7.87 3.30
N MET A 186 -3.51 9.11 3.52
CA MET A 186 -4.06 9.58 4.77
C MET A 186 -5.56 9.32 4.85
N LEU A 187 -6.04 8.95 6.04
CA LEU A 187 -7.46 8.90 6.33
C LEU A 187 -7.96 10.28 6.79
N ASN A 188 -9.18 10.62 6.39
CA ASN A 188 -9.86 11.81 6.86
C ASN A 188 -10.14 11.72 8.37
N GLU A 189 -10.21 12.85 9.06
CA GLU A 189 -10.20 12.87 10.54
C GLU A 189 -11.41 12.19 11.17
N GLU A 190 -12.55 12.28 10.50
CA GLU A 190 -13.83 11.66 10.89
C GLU A 190 -13.74 10.13 10.89
N ASP A 191 -12.94 9.55 9.99
CA ASP A 191 -12.83 8.10 9.81
C ASP A 191 -11.74 7.46 10.67
N ARG A 192 -10.89 8.26 11.34
CA ARG A 192 -9.78 7.71 12.13
C ARG A 192 -10.25 6.96 13.36
N ASP A 193 -11.42 7.32 13.88
CA ASP A 193 -11.90 6.76 15.14
C ASP A 193 -12.30 5.29 15.04
N VAL A 194 -12.61 4.78 13.85
CA VAL A 194 -12.84 3.35 13.60
C VAL A 194 -11.56 2.53 13.41
N THR A 195 -10.40 3.21 13.45
CA THR A 195 -9.07 2.58 13.37
C THR A 195 -8.35 2.54 14.71
N LYS A 196 -9.07 2.73 15.81
CA LYS A 196 -8.50 2.70 17.15
C LYS A 196 -8.00 1.29 17.50
N PHE A 197 -6.84 1.22 18.15
CA PHE A 197 -6.29 -0.02 18.68
C PHE A 197 -5.67 0.21 20.07
N LEU A 198 -5.56 -0.88 20.83
CA LEU A 198 -4.93 -0.89 22.13
C LEU A 198 -3.47 -1.34 22.01
N PHE A 199 -2.59 -0.64 22.71
CA PHE A 199 -1.19 -1.01 22.83
C PHE A 199 -0.77 -0.97 24.30
N SER A 200 -0.02 -1.97 24.74
CA SER A 200 0.54 -2.02 26.09
C SER A 200 2.04 -2.22 26.01
N ASN A 201 2.76 -1.38 26.76
CA ASN A 201 4.19 -1.54 26.94
C ASN A 201 4.54 -2.59 28.00
N ALA A 202 3.56 -3.17 28.70
CA ALA A 202 3.81 -4.08 29.80
C ALA A 202 4.02 -5.54 29.33
N LEU A 203 5.06 -6.20 29.87
CA LEU A 203 5.30 -7.64 29.74
C LEU A 203 4.38 -8.50 30.64
N SER A 204 3.51 -7.83 31.41
CA SER A 204 2.63 -8.41 32.43
C SER A 204 1.28 -7.73 32.36
N TYR A 205 0.20 -8.52 32.27
CA TYR A 205 -1.16 -8.02 32.26
C TYR A 205 -1.50 -7.37 33.61
N GLY A 206 -2.03 -6.13 33.59
CA GLY A 206 -2.43 -5.41 34.79
C GLY A 206 -1.35 -4.53 35.43
N SER A 207 -0.09 -4.57 34.97
CA SER A 207 0.96 -3.66 35.50
C SER A 207 0.73 -2.21 35.08
N GLN A 208 0.20 -1.98 33.88
CA GLN A 208 -0.22 -0.68 33.38
C GLN A 208 -1.43 -0.84 32.44
N PRO A 209 -2.40 0.11 32.45
CA PRO A 209 -3.48 0.09 31.49
C PRO A 209 -2.95 0.29 30.07
N PRO A 210 -3.51 -0.39 29.04
CA PRO A 210 -3.10 -0.17 27.67
C PRO A 210 -3.44 1.24 27.20
N SER A 211 -2.55 1.85 26.42
CA SER A 211 -2.79 3.10 25.72
C SER A 211 -3.64 2.87 24.48
N VAL A 212 -4.48 3.85 24.15
CA VAL A 212 -5.29 3.85 22.92
C VAL A 212 -4.56 4.65 21.86
N TYR A 213 -4.31 4.03 20.71
CA TYR A 213 -3.81 4.68 19.50
C TYR A 213 -4.87 4.61 18.41
N ARG A 214 -4.73 5.43 17.38
CA ARG A 214 -5.55 5.38 16.15
C ARG A 214 -4.65 5.59 14.96
N PHE A 215 -4.99 4.97 13.84
CA PHE A 215 -4.26 5.21 12.61
C PHE A 215 -4.73 6.50 11.93
N THR A 216 -3.79 7.18 11.28
CA THR A 216 -4.06 8.37 10.47
C THR A 216 -3.94 8.09 8.97
N ARG A 217 -3.65 6.84 8.61
CA ARG A 217 -3.34 6.35 7.26
C ARG A 217 -4.13 5.09 6.94
N VAL A 218 -4.28 4.80 5.66
CA VAL A 218 -4.91 3.56 5.20
C VAL A 218 -4.10 2.36 5.70
N LEU A 219 -4.82 1.32 6.12
CA LEU A 219 -4.27 0.19 6.84
C LEU A 219 -4.20 -1.06 5.98
N PHE A 220 -3.16 -1.84 6.23
CA PHE A 220 -3.12 -3.22 5.77
C PHE A 220 -4.11 -4.07 6.58
N GLY A 221 -4.94 -4.86 5.88
CA GLY A 221 -5.96 -5.73 6.49
C GLY A 221 -7.39 -5.18 6.48
N VAL A 222 -7.60 -3.95 5.97
CA VAL A 222 -8.94 -3.39 5.71
C VAL A 222 -9.36 -3.77 4.29
N SER A 223 -10.58 -4.29 4.12
CA SER A 223 -11.12 -4.73 2.82
C SER A 223 -11.07 -3.62 1.75
N SER A 224 -11.45 -2.40 2.14
CA SER A 224 -11.41 -1.22 1.28
C SER A 224 -10.02 -0.62 1.05
N GLY A 225 -8.98 -1.11 1.73
CA GLY A 225 -7.63 -0.53 1.66
C GLY A 225 -7.05 -0.56 0.25
N HIS A 226 -7.22 -1.68 -0.44
CA HIS A 226 -6.73 -1.86 -1.81
C HIS A 226 -7.53 -0.98 -2.80
N PHE A 227 -8.84 -0.80 -2.58
CA PHE A 227 -9.68 0.08 -3.40
C PHE A 227 -9.18 1.51 -3.30
N LEU A 228 -8.99 1.99 -2.07
CA LEU A 228 -8.49 3.34 -1.81
C LEU A 228 -7.12 3.56 -2.45
N LEU A 229 -6.24 2.56 -2.42
CA LEU A 229 -4.94 2.61 -3.09
C LEU A 229 -5.09 2.74 -4.61
N SER A 230 -5.84 1.83 -5.24
CA SER A 230 -6.05 1.82 -6.69
C SER A 230 -6.72 3.12 -7.18
N ALA A 231 -7.79 3.55 -6.49
CA ALA A 231 -8.52 4.77 -6.82
C ALA A 231 -7.65 6.02 -6.64
N THR A 232 -6.81 6.08 -5.61
CA THR A 232 -5.87 7.20 -5.39
C THR A 232 -4.83 7.27 -6.50
N VAL A 233 -4.26 6.13 -6.90
CA VAL A 233 -3.28 6.07 -8.00
C VAL A 233 -3.95 6.48 -9.31
N LYS A 234 -5.11 5.92 -9.66
CA LYS A 234 -5.86 6.30 -10.86
C LYS A 234 -6.20 7.80 -10.87
N HIS A 235 -6.65 8.36 -9.75
CA HIS A 235 -6.91 9.79 -9.61
C HIS A 235 -5.65 10.62 -9.86
N HIS A 236 -4.49 10.20 -9.32
CA HIS A 236 -3.23 10.89 -9.57
C HIS A 236 -2.81 10.84 -11.05
N LEU A 237 -2.92 9.67 -11.69
CA LEU A 237 -2.54 9.47 -13.10
C LEU A 237 -3.36 10.33 -14.08
N LYS A 238 -4.63 10.65 -13.77
CA LYS A 238 -5.48 11.52 -14.60
C LYS A 238 -4.82 12.87 -14.91
N LYS A 239 -4.02 13.41 -13.98
CA LYS A 239 -3.28 14.67 -14.15
C LYS A 239 -2.29 14.65 -15.32
N TYR A 240 -1.85 13.47 -15.74
CA TYR A 240 -0.82 13.27 -16.76
C TYR A 240 -1.37 12.74 -18.07
N LEU A 241 -2.68 12.49 -18.17
CA LEU A 241 -3.29 11.82 -19.33
C LEU A 241 -3.04 12.56 -20.65
N GLU A 242 -3.08 13.89 -20.64
CA GLU A 242 -2.84 14.71 -21.83
C GLU A 242 -1.38 14.72 -22.27
N LYS A 243 -0.44 14.71 -21.30
CA LYS A 243 1.00 14.87 -21.56
C LYS A 243 1.72 13.55 -21.77
N TYR A 244 1.26 12.51 -21.09
CA TYR A 244 1.90 11.21 -21.01
C TYR A 244 0.86 10.08 -21.14
N THR A 245 0.03 10.12 -22.17
CA THR A 245 -1.05 9.13 -22.40
C THR A 245 -0.53 7.69 -22.38
N HIS A 246 0.62 7.44 -23.00
CA HIS A 246 1.21 6.10 -23.09
C HIS A 246 1.52 5.48 -21.72
N ILE A 247 2.25 6.21 -20.84
CA ILE A 247 2.58 5.70 -19.51
C ILE A 247 1.35 5.63 -18.60
N VAL A 248 0.40 6.56 -18.73
CA VAL A 248 -0.84 6.53 -17.94
C VAL A 248 -1.65 5.28 -18.28
N ASN A 249 -1.83 4.97 -19.57
CA ASN A 249 -2.51 3.75 -20.00
C ASN A 249 -1.75 2.50 -19.53
N PHE A 250 -0.43 2.48 -19.73
CA PHE A 250 0.42 1.40 -19.24
C PHE A 250 0.23 1.17 -17.74
N LEU A 251 0.35 2.20 -16.90
CA LEU A 251 0.21 2.07 -15.45
C LEU A 251 -1.21 1.64 -15.03
N ASN A 252 -2.25 2.11 -15.72
CA ASN A 252 -3.63 1.68 -15.45
C ASN A 252 -3.85 0.18 -15.73
N GLU A 253 -3.09 -0.42 -16.65
CA GLU A 253 -3.21 -1.83 -17.07
C GLU A 253 -2.19 -2.75 -16.39
N ASN A 254 -1.21 -2.20 -15.67
CA ASN A 254 -0.03 -2.94 -15.19
C ASN A 254 0.27 -2.70 -13.70
N ILE A 255 -0.63 -2.04 -12.97
CA ILE A 255 -0.57 -1.93 -11.51
C ILE A 255 -1.46 -2.99 -10.87
N TYR A 256 -0.85 -3.83 -10.04
CA TYR A 256 -1.53 -4.78 -9.18
C TYR A 256 -1.27 -4.41 -7.72
N VAL A 257 -2.30 -3.88 -7.04
CA VAL A 257 -2.20 -3.43 -5.64
C VAL A 257 -1.06 -2.43 -5.45
N ASP A 258 0.07 -2.87 -4.91
CA ASP A 258 1.28 -2.11 -4.67
C ASP A 258 2.42 -2.43 -5.66
N ASP A 259 2.24 -3.39 -6.56
CA ASP A 259 3.23 -3.77 -7.56
C ASP A 259 2.91 -3.19 -8.95
N ILE A 260 3.92 -2.68 -9.63
CA ILE A 260 3.92 -2.38 -11.07
C ILE A 260 4.64 -3.51 -11.77
N ILE A 261 4.02 -4.16 -12.74
CA ILE A 261 4.60 -5.29 -13.46
C ILE A 261 4.54 -5.00 -14.96
N GLY A 262 5.69 -4.91 -15.60
CA GLY A 262 5.79 -4.49 -16.99
C GLY A 262 6.61 -5.39 -17.87
N CYS A 263 6.31 -5.38 -19.17
CA CYS A 263 7.12 -6.05 -20.17
C CYS A 263 7.20 -5.26 -21.47
N GLN A 264 8.40 -5.06 -22.00
CA GLN A 264 8.65 -4.34 -23.25
C GLN A 264 9.55 -5.15 -24.19
N PRO A 265 9.41 -4.99 -25.51
CA PRO A 265 10.25 -5.69 -26.49
C PRO A 265 11.70 -5.20 -26.47
N PHE A 266 11.95 -3.96 -26.02
CA PHE A 266 13.28 -3.35 -26.02
C PHE A 266 13.62 -2.64 -24.71
N LEU A 267 14.91 -2.67 -24.34
CA LEU A 267 15.40 -2.10 -23.09
C LEU A 267 15.16 -0.59 -22.96
N ASN A 268 15.33 0.16 -24.06
CA ASN A 268 15.10 1.61 -24.06
C ASN A 268 13.64 1.97 -23.74
N GLN A 269 12.67 1.15 -24.13
CA GLN A 269 11.27 1.35 -23.81
C GLN A 269 10.99 1.06 -22.34
N ALA A 270 11.53 -0.04 -21.80
CA ALA A 270 11.44 -0.35 -20.37
C ALA A 270 12.06 0.76 -19.50
N LEU A 271 13.25 1.26 -19.86
CA LEU A 271 13.90 2.37 -19.16
C LEU A 271 13.09 3.67 -19.22
N ARG A 272 12.51 3.98 -20.38
CA ARG A 272 11.65 5.16 -20.54
C ARG A 272 10.42 5.09 -19.62
N ILE A 273 9.73 3.95 -19.63
CA ILE A 273 8.56 3.71 -18.78
C ILE A 273 8.94 3.83 -17.30
N THR A 274 10.05 3.23 -16.90
CA THR A 274 10.58 3.29 -15.54
C THR A 274 10.82 4.74 -15.08
N LEU A 275 11.52 5.53 -15.89
CA LEU A 275 11.82 6.93 -15.56
C LEU A 275 10.58 7.82 -15.54
N GLU A 276 9.65 7.62 -16.48
CA GLU A 276 8.38 8.36 -16.52
C GLU A 276 7.50 8.00 -15.31
N ALA A 277 7.43 6.72 -14.93
CA ALA A 277 6.71 6.27 -13.75
C ALA A 277 7.30 6.86 -12.46
N ILE A 278 8.62 6.80 -12.27
CA ILE A 278 9.30 7.41 -11.10
C ILE A 278 8.91 8.87 -10.97
N LYS A 279 9.00 9.64 -12.06
CA LYS A 279 8.68 11.06 -12.06
C LYS A 279 7.21 11.33 -11.68
N ILE A 280 6.28 10.57 -12.25
CA ILE A 280 4.85 10.72 -11.94
C ILE A 280 4.61 10.45 -10.46
N PHE A 281 5.09 9.33 -9.92
CA PHE A 281 4.87 9.00 -8.51
C PHE A 281 5.62 9.94 -7.55
N GLU A 282 6.78 10.48 -7.93
CA GLU A 282 7.50 11.50 -7.15
C GLU A 282 6.69 12.79 -6.96
N ASP A 283 5.91 13.20 -7.96
CA ASP A 283 5.01 14.37 -7.84
C ASP A 283 3.90 14.13 -6.80
N ALA A 284 3.52 12.88 -6.54
CA ALA A 284 2.64 12.49 -5.43
C ALA A 284 3.40 12.24 -4.11
N SER A 285 4.72 12.45 -4.07
CA SER A 285 5.60 12.06 -2.96
C SER A 285 5.50 10.56 -2.59
N ILE A 286 5.23 9.74 -3.60
CA ILE A 286 5.19 8.28 -3.53
C ILE A 286 6.50 7.74 -4.11
N SER A 287 7.21 6.93 -3.32
CA SER A 287 8.48 6.35 -3.75
C SER A 287 8.26 4.96 -4.34
N LEU A 288 8.71 4.75 -5.56
CA LEU A 288 8.82 3.43 -6.17
C LEU A 288 10.16 2.80 -5.75
N HIS A 289 10.12 1.58 -5.22
CA HIS A 289 11.27 0.83 -4.75
C HIS A 289 11.35 -0.52 -5.45
N LYS A 290 12.45 -1.25 -5.18
CA LYS A 290 12.68 -2.59 -5.70
C LYS A 290 12.44 -2.66 -7.20
N TRP A 291 13.16 -1.85 -7.96
CA TRP A 291 13.43 -2.18 -9.36
C TRP A 291 14.30 -3.44 -9.35
N GLN A 292 13.64 -4.58 -9.11
CA GLN A 292 14.25 -5.88 -9.11
C GLN A 292 14.31 -6.30 -10.58
N ASN A 293 15.53 -6.26 -11.09
CA ASN A 293 15.91 -6.82 -12.37
C ASN A 293 16.27 -8.29 -12.17
#